data_AF-A0A1G1L360-F1
#
_entry.id   AF-A0A1G1L360-F1
#
_cell.length_a   1.000
_cell.length_b   1.000
_cell.length_c   1.000
_cell.angle_alpha   90.00
_cell.angle_beta   90.00
_cell.angle_gamma   90.00
#
_symmetry.space_group_name_H-M   'P 1'
#
loop_
_entity.id
_entity.type
_entity.pdbx_description
1 polymer ?
#
loop_
_entity_poly.entity_id
_entity_poly.type
_entity_poly.pdbx_seq_one_letter_code
_entity_poly.pdbx_strand_id
1 'polypeptide(L)'
;MNLENRESIETKSKQKWYLKWWSVFALLFIFGPFALPALWKSRDFNIFWKWSITISVMGITVWIVWYTWVISKTVLDSFKAAGLY
;
A
#
# COMPACT_ATOMS: atom_id res chain seq x y z
N MET A 1 32.47 35.94 12.34
CA MET A 1 31.70 35.09 11.41
C MET A 1 31.54 33.75 12.11
N ASN A 2 30.36 33.50 12.70
CA ASN A 2 30.19 32.60 13.83
C ASN A 2 29.97 31.14 13.36
N LEU A 3 30.91 30.25 13.69
CA LEU A 3 30.91 28.84 13.27
C LEU A 3 29.81 28.02 13.97
N GLU A 4 29.33 28.49 15.13
CA GLU A 4 28.27 27.85 15.92
C GLU A 4 26.91 27.83 15.20
N ASN A 5 26.67 28.80 14.30
CA ASN A 5 25.41 28.84 13.53
C ASN A 5 25.35 27.75 12.45
N ARG A 6 26.49 27.21 11.99
CA ARG A 6 26.53 26.24 10.88
C ARG A 6 26.08 24.84 11.30
N GLU A 7 26.35 24.43 12.54
CA GLU A 7 25.96 23.09 13.00
C GLU A 7 24.46 22.99 13.33
N SER A 8 23.83 24.08 13.78
CA SER A 8 22.39 24.09 14.10
C SER A 8 21.48 24.03 12.87
N ILE A 9 21.99 24.35 11.67
CA ILE A 9 21.23 24.28 10.41
C ILE A 9 21.34 22.90 9.75
N GLU A 10 22.44 22.16 9.91
CA GLU A 10 22.62 20.86 9.25
C GLU A 10 21.84 19.70 9.88
N THR A 11 21.48 19.78 11.16
CA THR A 11 20.81 18.66 11.85
C THR A 11 19.32 18.55 11.53
N LYS A 12 18.70 19.58 10.94
CA LYS A 12 17.27 19.59 10.62
C LYS A 12 16.89 18.81 9.34
N SER A 13 17.87 18.28 8.60
CA SER A 13 17.68 17.91 7.18
C SER A 13 17.96 16.44 6.82
N LYS A 14 17.93 15.50 7.76
CA LYS A 14 17.99 14.06 7.42
C LYS A 14 16.78 13.25 7.85
N GLN A 15 15.58 13.84 7.81
CA GLN A 15 14.39 13.00 7.63
C GLN A 15 14.40 12.43 6.21
N LYS A 16 14.89 11.19 6.09
CA LYS A 16 14.90 10.43 4.83
C LYS A 16 13.52 10.56 4.15
N TRP A 17 13.49 11.09 2.93
CA TRP A 17 12.28 11.44 2.19
C TRP A 17 11.27 10.29 2.05
N TYR A 18 11.78 9.06 2.01
CA TYR A 18 11.01 7.81 1.98
C TYR A 18 10.21 7.50 3.26
N LEU A 19 10.47 8.22 4.35
CA LEU A 19 9.80 8.02 5.65
C LEU A 19 8.62 8.99 5.83
N LYS A 20 8.40 9.94 4.91
CA LYS A 20 7.23 10.82 4.95
C LYS A 20 5.98 10.02 4.61
N TRP A 21 4.96 10.17 5.45
CA TRP A 21 3.66 9.50 5.36
C TRP A 21 3.04 9.55 3.94
N TRP A 22 3.19 10.68 3.25
CA TRP A 22 2.74 10.86 1.87
C TRP A 22 3.49 10.01 0.83
N SER A 23 4.80 9.87 0.99
CA SER A 23 5.64 9.09 0.04
C SER A 23 5.30 7.60 0.13
N VAL A 24 4.99 7.14 1.34
CA VAL A 24 4.51 5.79 1.61
C VAL A 24 3.16 5.52 0.95
N PHE A 25 2.20 6.45 1.04
CA PHE A 25 0.90 6.31 0.38
C PHE A 25 1.05 6.23 -1.14
N ALA A 26 1.90 7.09 -1.72
CA ALA A 26 2.19 7.05 -3.15
C ALA A 26 2.82 5.70 -3.56
N LEU A 27 3.75 5.17 -2.75
CA LEU A 27 4.33 3.85 -2.98
C LEU A 27 3.31 2.71 -2.84
N LEU A 28 2.41 2.78 -1.86
CA LEU A 28 1.34 1.80 -1.70
C LEU A 28 0.38 1.83 -2.90
N PHE A 29 0.14 3.01 -3.47
CA PHE A 29 -0.71 3.14 -4.65
C PHE A 29 -0.03 2.58 -5.92
N ILE A 30 1.29 2.78 -6.07
CA ILE A 30 2.05 2.34 -7.24
C ILE A 30 2.42 0.85 -7.17
N PHE A 31 2.92 0.38 -6.04
CA PHE A 31 3.41 -0.99 -5.84
C PHE A 31 2.36 -1.92 -5.20
N GLY A 32 1.21 -1.38 -4.78
CA GLY A 32 0.15 -2.16 -4.16
C GLY A 32 0.63 -2.88 -2.89
N PRO A 33 0.21 -4.15 -2.67
CA PRO A 33 0.55 -4.90 -1.45
C PRO A 33 2.06 -5.12 -1.27
N PHE A 34 2.88 -4.99 -2.31
CA PHE A 34 4.34 -5.12 -2.20
C PHE A 34 5.00 -3.94 -1.47
N ALA A 35 4.31 -2.82 -1.27
CA ALA A 35 4.81 -1.73 -0.42
C ALA A 35 4.70 -2.04 1.09
N LEU A 36 3.89 -3.03 1.50
CA LEU A 36 3.70 -3.44 2.90
C LEU A 36 5.00 -3.83 3.64
N PRO A 37 5.88 -4.69 3.08
CA PRO A 37 7.16 -4.99 3.74
C PRO A 37 8.07 -3.77 3.87
N ALA A 38 8.03 -2.85 2.90
CA ALA A 38 8.78 -1.59 2.96
C ALA A 38 8.25 -0.65 4.07
N LEU A 39 6.93 -0.63 4.28
CA LEU A 39 6.29 0.12 5.36
C LEU A 39 6.70 -0.40 6.74
N TRP A 40 6.72 -1.72 6.93
CA TRP A 40 7.04 -2.35 8.21
C TRP A 40 8.46 -2.04 8.69
N LYS A 41 9.37 -1.76 7.76
CA LYS A 41 10.76 -1.35 8.01
C LYS A 41 10.88 0.10 8.53
N SER A 42 9.87 0.95 8.33
CA SER A 42 9.88 2.31 8.87
C SER A 42 9.52 2.32 10.36
N ARG A 43 10.37 2.98 11.18
CA ARG A 43 10.25 3.05 12.64
C ARG A 43 9.34 4.21 13.12
N ASP A 44 8.96 5.10 12.21
CA ASP A 44 8.07 6.25 12.45
C ASP A 44 6.58 5.90 12.32
N PHE A 45 6.25 4.72 11.79
CA PHE A 45 4.85 4.36 11.54
C PHE A 45 4.21 3.70 12.75
N ASN A 46 3.17 4.37 13.27
CA ASN A 46 2.36 3.91 14.40
C ASN A 46 1.74 2.53 14.09
N ILE A 47 1.68 1.64 15.10
CA ILE A 47 1.25 0.24 14.94
C ILE A 47 -0.17 0.15 14.35
N PHE A 48 -1.04 1.10 14.74
CA PHE A 48 -2.42 1.21 14.23
C PHE A 48 -2.48 1.36 12.70
N TRP A 49 -1.55 2.11 12.13
CA TRP A 49 -1.53 2.33 10.69
C TRP A 49 -1.10 1.07 9.91
N LYS A 50 -0.15 0.31 10.47
CA LYS A 50 0.26 -0.98 9.91
C LYS A 50 -0.91 -1.97 9.86
N TRP A 51 -1.73 -1.99 10.90
CA TRP A 51 -2.94 -2.82 10.96
C TRP A 51 -4.02 -2.35 10.00
N SER A 52 -4.27 -1.04 9.92
CA SER A 52 -5.28 -0.47 9.03
C SER A 52 -5.03 -0.82 7.56
N ILE A 53 -3.79 -0.70 7.08
CA ILE A 53 -3.47 -1.09 5.69
C ILE A 53 -3.63 -2.59 5.49
N THR A 54 -3.11 -3.40 6.41
CA THR A 54 -3.20 -4.87 6.29
C THR A 54 -4.66 -5.31 6.18
N ILE A 55 -5.55 -4.77 7.03
CA ILE A 55 -6.98 -5.05 6.99
C ILE A 55 -7.60 -4.56 5.67
N SER A 56 -7.23 -3.37 5.20
CA SER A 56 -7.74 -2.81 3.96
C SER A 56 -7.35 -3.66 2.74
N VAL A 57 -6.09 -4.05 2.63
CA VAL A 57 -5.58 -4.94 1.57
C VAL A 57 -6.25 -6.31 1.62
N MET A 58 -6.41 -6.86 2.83
CA MET A 58 -7.07 -8.15 3.03
C MET A 58 -8.55 -8.07 2.61
N GLY A 59 -9.25 -7.00 2.97
CA GLY A 59 -10.63 -6.75 2.55
C GLY A 59 -10.76 -6.62 1.03
N ILE A 60 -9.86 -5.88 0.39
CA ILE A 60 -9.81 -5.77 -1.09
C ILE A 60 -9.56 -7.14 -1.72
N THR A 61 -8.64 -7.94 -1.17
CA THR A 61 -8.34 -9.28 -1.70
C THR A 61 -9.56 -10.19 -1.61
N VAL A 62 -10.26 -10.22 -0.47
CA VAL A 62 -11.50 -10.98 -0.30
C VAL A 62 -12.57 -10.52 -1.28
N TRP A 63 -12.73 -9.20 -1.46
CA TRP A 63 -13.66 -8.64 -2.43
C TRP A 63 -13.34 -9.12 -3.86
N ILE A 64 -12.07 -9.01 -4.29
CA ILE A 64 -11.63 -9.43 -5.63
C ILE A 64 -11.92 -10.91 -5.85
N VAL A 65 -11.61 -11.76 -4.88
CA VAL A 65 -11.88 -13.21 -4.98
C VAL A 65 -13.37 -13.47 -5.15
N TRP A 66 -14.21 -12.80 -4.35
CA TRP A 66 -15.66 -12.96 -4.44
C TRP A 66 -16.20 -12.48 -5.79
N TYR A 67 -15.72 -11.34 -6.28
CA TYR A 67 -16.10 -10.79 -7.57
C TYR A 67 -15.68 -11.71 -8.73
N THR A 68 -14.47 -12.24 -8.67
CA THR A 68 -13.94 -13.21 -9.64
C THR A 68 -14.78 -14.47 -9.69
N TRP A 69 -15.23 -14.97 -8.53
CA TRP A 69 -16.13 -16.11 -8.45
C TRP A 69 -17.46 -15.85 -9.14
N VAL A 70 -18.08 -14.69 -8.87
CA VAL A 70 -19.34 -14.28 -9.50
C VAL A 70 -19.18 -14.19 -11.02
N ILE A 71 -18.12 -13.51 -11.50
CA ILE A 71 -17.84 -13.38 -12.94
C ILE A 71 -17.65 -14.76 -13.58
N SER A 72 -16.90 -15.66 -12.93
CA SER A 72 -16.65 -17.00 -13.47
C SER A 72 -17.95 -17.78 -13.68
N LYS A 73 -18.91 -17.66 -12.75
CA LYS A 73 -20.25 -18.23 -12.90
C LYS A 73 -21.02 -17.62 -14.07
N THR A 74 -21.04 -16.29 -14.17
CA THR A 74 -21.72 -15.59 -15.26
C THR A 74 -21.14 -15.95 -16.63
N VAL A 75 -19.82 -16.09 -16.72
CA VAL A 75 -19.13 -16.49 -17.95
C VAL A 75 -19.51 -17.93 -18.33
N LEU A 76 -19.52 -18.86 -17.37
CA LEU A 76 -19.96 -20.24 -17.60
C LEU A 76 -21.41 -20.33 -18.06
N ASP A 77 -22.30 -19.55 -17.45
CA ASP A 77 -23.72 -19.51 -17.84
C ASP A 77 -23.89 -18.89 -19.24
N SER A 78 -23.07 -17.91 -19.60
CA SER A 78 -23.04 -17.32 -20.95
C SER A 78 -22.57 -18.32 -22.00
N PHE A 79 -21.58 -19.16 -21.69
CA PHE A 79 -21.13 -20.24 -22.58
C PHE A 79 -22.19 -21.34 -22.75
N LYS A 80 -22.90 -21.70 -21.68
CA LYS A 80 -24.05 -22.62 -21.76
C LYS A 80 -25.17 -22.06 -22.64
N ALA A 81 -25.50 -20.77 -22.48
CA ALA A 81 -26.53 -20.11 -23.27
C ALA A 81 -26.14 -20.01 -24.76
N ALA A 82 -24.84 -19.96 -25.07
CA ALA A 82 -24.30 -19.96 -26.43
C ALA A 82 -24.18 -21.35 -27.07
N GLY A 83 -24.49 -22.44 -26.34
CA GLY A 83 -24.48 -23.81 -26.86
C GLY A 83 -23.09 -24.40 -27.13
N LEU A 84 -22.04 -23.84 -26.53
CA LEU A 84 -20.65 -24.30 -26.73
C LEU A 84 -20.16 -25.32 -25.70
N TYR A 85 -21.05 -25.85 -24.84
CA TYR A 85 -20.83 -27.05 -24.02
C TYR A 85 -22.15 -27.62 -23.51
#